data_AF-A0A0B2SSP0-F1
#
_entry.id   AF-A0A0B2SSP0-F1
#
_cell.length_a   1.000
_cell.length_b   1.000
_cell.length_c   1.000
_cell.angle_alpha   90.00
_cell.angle_beta   90.00
_cell.angle_gamma   90.00
#
_symmetry.space_group_name_H-M   'P 1'
#
loop_
_entity.id
_entity.type
_entity.pdbx_description
1 polymer ?
#
loop_
_entity_poly.entity_id
_entity_poly.type
_entity_poly.pdbx_seq_one_letter_code
_entity_poly.pdbx_strand_id
1 'polypeptide(L)'
;MIAFLSSLLERVAESNDHNQQHQKISVFHGLTRPNISIQSYLERIFKYANCSPSCFVVAYVYLDRFTQRQPSLPINTFNVHRLLITSVMVAAKFMDDM
;
A
#
# COMPACT_ATOMS: atom_id res chain seq x y z
N MET A 1 -2.28 12.19 9.53
CA MET A 1 -1.94 11.62 8.20
C MET A 1 -2.04 10.10 8.20
N ILE A 2 -1.24 9.39 9.00
CA ILE A 2 -1.20 7.91 9.03
C ILE A 2 -2.57 7.27 9.25
N ALA A 3 -3.31 7.67 10.29
CA ALA A 3 -4.63 7.10 10.60
C ALA A 3 -5.67 7.26 9.48
N PHE A 4 -5.61 8.38 8.73
CA PHE A 4 -6.49 8.60 7.59
C PHE A 4 -6.11 7.70 6.41
N LEU A 5 -4.82 7.61 6.08
CA LEU A 5 -4.34 6.75 4.99
C LEU A 5 -4.57 5.27 5.30
N SER A 6 -4.35 4.84 6.54
CA SER A 6 -4.57 3.45 6.94
C SER A 6 -6.05 3.06 6.87
N SER A 7 -6.96 3.88 7.42
CA SER A 7 -8.40 3.60 7.38
C SER A 7 -8.95 3.57 5.95
N LEU A 8 -8.46 4.45 5.07
CA LEU A 8 -8.83 4.45 3.66
C LEU A 8 -8.36 3.17 2.95
N LEU A 9 -7.10 2.78 3.16
CA LEU A 9 -6.54 1.57 2.56
C LEU A 9 -7.17 0.29 3.11
N GLU A 10 -7.50 0.25 4.41
CA GLU A 10 -8.27 -0.83 5.03
C GLU A 10 -9.61 -1.00 4.35
N ARG A 11 -10.39 0.09 4.23
CA ARG A 11 -11.70 0.05 3.56
C ARG A 11 -11.61 -0.42 2.11
N VAL A 12 -10.62 0.06 1.36
CA VAL A 12 -10.42 -0.35 -0.05
C VAL A 12 -10.02 -1.81 -0.15
N ALA A 13 -9.10 -2.27 0.71
CA ALA A 13 -8.64 -3.65 0.71
C ALA A 13 -9.76 -4.64 1.02
N GLU A 14 -10.56 -4.35 2.06
CA GLU A 14 -11.70 -5.18 2.46
C GLU A 14 -12.81 -5.19 1.40
N SER A 15 -13.11 -4.03 0.79
CA SER A 15 -14.09 -3.95 -0.29
C SER A 15 -13.70 -4.80 -1.50
N ASN A 16 -12.40 -4.86 -1.82
CA ASN A 16 -11.88 -5.62 -2.96
C ASN A 16 -11.70 -7.12 -2.68
N ASP A 17 -11.58 -7.53 -1.41
CA ASP A 17 -11.56 -8.95 -1.03
C ASP A 17 -12.85 -9.67 -1.43
N HIS A 18 -13.99 -8.97 -1.42
CA HIS A 18 -15.27 -9.52 -1.86
C HIS A 18 -15.37 -9.72 -3.37
N ASN A 19 -14.47 -9.11 -4.16
CA ASN A 19 -14.53 -9.09 -5.62
C ASN A 19 -13.37 -9.88 -6.24
N GLN A 20 -13.23 -11.16 -5.85
CA GLN A 20 -12.12 -12.03 -6.28
C GLN A 20 -12.23 -12.50 -7.73
N GLN A 21 -13.39 -12.37 -8.36
CA GLN A 21 -13.59 -12.79 -9.73
C GLN A 21 -12.72 -11.93 -10.66
N HIS A 22 -11.72 -12.56 -11.31
CA HIS A 22 -10.76 -11.98 -12.27
C HIS A 22 -9.49 -11.31 -11.69
N GLN A 23 -9.14 -11.56 -10.43
CA GLN A 23 -7.86 -11.06 -9.88
C GLN A 23 -6.68 -11.90 -10.38
N LYS A 24 -5.67 -11.25 -10.98
CA LYS A 24 -4.39 -11.90 -11.29
C LYS A 24 -3.54 -11.99 -10.03
N ILE A 25 -2.73 -13.04 -9.91
CA ILE A 25 -1.72 -13.13 -8.85
C ILE A 25 -0.50 -12.31 -9.30
N SER A 26 0.03 -11.47 -8.41
CA SER A 26 1.23 -10.68 -8.65
C SER A 26 2.30 -10.97 -7.60
N VAL A 27 3.52 -10.47 -7.82
CA VAL A 27 4.62 -10.53 -6.85
C VAL A 27 4.30 -9.84 -5.52
N PHE A 28 3.29 -8.97 -5.50
CA PHE A 28 2.83 -8.29 -4.30
C PHE A 28 1.83 -9.11 -3.50
N HIS A 29 1.34 -10.24 -4.01
CA HIS A 29 0.37 -11.07 -3.33
C HIS A 29 1.04 -11.98 -2.29
N GLY A 30 0.67 -11.85 -1.02
CA GLY A 30 1.10 -12.74 0.05
C GLY A 30 0.35 -14.06 0.03
N LEU A 31 0.99 -15.13 0.51
CA LEU A 31 0.35 -16.45 0.69
C LEU A 31 -0.69 -16.43 1.81
N THR A 32 -0.52 -15.55 2.79
CA THR A 32 -1.40 -15.38 3.94
C THR A 32 -1.59 -13.90 4.26
N ARG A 33 -2.73 -13.57 4.89
CA ARG A 33 -2.98 -12.24 5.44
C ARG A 33 -1.94 -11.94 6.53
N PRO A 34 -1.25 -10.79 6.49
CA PRO A 34 -0.35 -10.40 7.58
C PRO A 34 -1.10 -10.22 8.90
N ASN A 35 -0.50 -10.68 10.00
CA ASN A 35 -1.07 -10.56 11.36
C ASN A 35 -0.92 -9.14 11.97
N ILE A 36 -0.43 -8.18 11.18
CA ILE A 36 -0.28 -6.78 11.57
C ILE A 36 -1.29 -5.94 10.79
N SER A 37 -1.99 -5.02 11.46
CA SER A 37 -2.91 -4.09 10.79
C SER A 37 -2.17 -3.18 9.81
N ILE A 38 -2.90 -2.62 8.84
CA ILE A 38 -2.32 -1.65 7.91
C ILE A 38 -1.85 -0.42 8.68
N GLN A 39 -2.64 0.05 9.67
CA GLN A 39 -2.23 1.16 10.52
C GLN A 39 -0.91 0.90 11.24
N SER A 40 -0.80 -0.20 12.01
CA SER A 40 0.43 -0.49 12.76
C SER A 40 1.62 -0.74 11.83
N TYR A 41 1.39 -1.27 10.64
CA TYR A 41 2.45 -1.41 9.64
C TYR A 41 2.90 -0.05 9.09
N LEU A 42 1.97 0.83 8.75
CA LEU A 42 2.27 2.19 8.27
C LEU A 42 2.97 3.04 9.34
N GLU A 43 2.57 2.92 10.61
CA GLU A 43 3.26 3.56 11.75
C GLU A 43 4.71 3.08 11.88
N ARG A 44 4.96 1.77 11.70
CA ARG A 44 6.33 1.24 11.68
C ARG A 44 7.14 1.82 10.52
N ILE A 45 6.57 1.88 9.32
CA ILE A 45 7.25 2.47 8.17
C ILE A 45 7.58 3.94 8.47
N PHE A 46 6.62 4.72 8.97
CA PHE A 46 6.85 6.11 9.35
C PHE A 46 7.96 6.28 10.39
N LYS A 47 8.01 5.38 11.39
CA LYS A 47 9.03 5.42 12.44
C LYS A 47 10.43 5.02 11.95
N TYR A 48 10.53 4.06 11.04
CA TYR A 48 11.80 3.39 10.72
C TYR A 48 12.35 3.67 9.33
N ALA A 49 11.53 4.14 8.37
CA ALA A 49 11.97 4.36 7.00
C ALA A 49 12.87 5.60 6.84
N ASN A 50 12.89 6.51 7.82
CA ASN A 50 13.70 7.73 7.82
C ASN A 50 13.55 8.56 6.52
N CYS A 51 12.31 8.73 6.07
CA CYS A 51 11.97 9.50 4.86
C CYS A 51 11.02 10.65 5.19
N SER A 52 10.96 11.64 4.31
CA SER A 52 10.12 12.82 4.48
C SER A 52 8.63 12.45 4.54
N PRO A 53 7.79 13.18 5.33
CA PRO A 53 6.34 12.96 5.35
C PRO A 53 5.67 13.08 3.97
N SER A 54 6.25 13.86 3.06
CA SER A 54 5.82 13.97 1.65
C SER A 54 5.87 12.63 0.91
N CYS A 55 6.80 11.74 1.25
CA CYS A 55 6.95 10.41 0.63
C CYS A 55 5.69 9.56 0.82
N PHE A 56 4.97 9.73 1.92
CA PHE A 56 3.70 9.02 2.18
C PHE A 56 2.55 9.51 1.31
N VAL A 57 2.52 10.82 1.03
CA VAL A 57 1.54 11.42 0.11
C VAL A 57 1.82 10.94 -1.31
N VAL A 58 3.09 10.95 -1.73
CA VAL A 58 3.50 10.45 -3.06
C VAL A 58 3.26 8.94 -3.20
N ALA A 59 3.52 8.15 -2.15
CA ALA A 59 3.22 6.73 -2.13
C ALA A 59 1.72 6.45 -2.35
N TYR A 60 0.83 7.25 -1.73
CA TYR A 60 -0.61 7.15 -1.98
C TYR A 60 -0.97 7.44 -3.45
N VAL A 61 -0.36 8.46 -4.05
CA VAL A 61 -0.52 8.76 -5.48
C VAL A 61 -0.03 7.60 -6.36
N TYR A 62 1.06 6.92 -5.97
CA TYR A 62 1.54 5.74 -6.69
C TYR A 62 0.56 4.57 -6.60
N LEU A 63 -0.04 4.33 -5.43
CA LEU A 63 -1.06 3.30 -5.25
C LEU A 63 -2.32 3.59 -6.09
N ASP A 64 -2.79 4.84 -6.09
CA ASP A 64 -3.93 5.26 -6.91
C ASP A 64 -3.66 5.13 -8.43
N ARG A 65 -2.46 5.52 -8.88
CA ARG A 65 -2.06 5.30 -10.28
C ARG A 65 -1.92 3.82 -10.63
N PHE A 66 -1.46 3.00 -9.68
CA PHE A 66 -1.33 1.56 -9.87
C PHE A 66 -2.70 0.90 -10.07
N THR A 67 -3.70 1.23 -9.26
CA THR A 67 -5.06 0.66 -9.41
C THR A 67 -5.71 1.06 -10.73
N GLN A 68 -5.49 2.30 -11.19
CA GLN A 68 -6.00 2.77 -12.48
C GLN A 68 -5.34 2.07 -13.67
N ARG A 69 -4.03 1.85 -13.62
CA ARG A 69 -3.27 1.22 -14.71
C ARG A 69 -3.40 -0.31 -14.71
N GLN A 70 -3.67 -0.90 -13.56
CA GLN A 70 -3.69 -2.34 -13.38
C GLN A 70 -5.01 -2.81 -12.75
N PRO A 71 -6.14 -2.68 -13.48
CA PRO A 71 -7.47 -3.01 -12.95
C PRO A 71 -7.62 -4.50 -12.58
N SER A 72 -6.80 -5.39 -13.14
CA SER A 72 -6.77 -6.81 -12.79
C SER A 72 -6.00 -7.14 -11.50
N LEU A 73 -5.37 -6.15 -10.86
CA LEU A 73 -4.60 -6.29 -9.62
C LEU A 73 -5.10 -5.27 -8.57
N PRO A 74 -6.36 -5.38 -8.12
CA PRO A 74 -6.88 -4.46 -7.11
C PRO A 74 -6.09 -4.59 -5.80
N ILE A 75 -6.02 -3.48 -5.04
CA ILE A 75 -5.46 -3.50 -3.69
C ILE A 75 -6.40 -4.30 -2.80
N ASN A 76 -5.88 -5.33 -2.12
CA ASN A 76 -6.65 -6.24 -1.30
C ASN A 76 -5.83 -6.63 -0.05
N THR A 77 -6.44 -7.39 0.85
CA THR A 77 -5.85 -7.70 2.15
C THR A 77 -4.58 -8.57 2.07
N PHE A 78 -4.35 -9.22 0.93
CA PHE A 78 -3.18 -10.06 0.68
C PHE A 78 -2.01 -9.30 0.07
N ASN A 79 -2.23 -8.16 -0.57
CA ASN A 79 -1.18 -7.41 -1.28
C ASN A 79 -0.88 -6.01 -0.73
N VAL A 80 -1.80 -5.43 0.05
CA VAL A 80 -1.73 -4.05 0.52
C VAL A 80 -0.44 -3.73 1.28
N HIS A 81 0.03 -4.61 2.18
CA HIS A 81 1.27 -4.37 2.94
C HIS A 81 2.50 -4.30 2.02
N ARG A 82 2.61 -5.22 1.06
CA ARG A 82 3.74 -5.25 0.11
C ARG A 82 3.70 -4.05 -0.82
N LEU A 83 2.53 -3.71 -1.35
CA LEU A 83 2.34 -2.52 -2.18
C LEU A 83 2.68 -1.23 -1.42
N LEU A 84 2.29 -1.14 -0.14
CA LEU A 84 2.54 0.02 0.71
C LEU A 84 4.04 0.28 0.89
N ILE A 85 4.81 -0.72 1.35
CA ILE A 85 6.25 -0.54 1.55
C ILE A 85 6.95 -0.27 0.23
N THR A 86 6.59 -0.96 -0.86
CA THR A 86 7.16 -0.69 -2.18
C THR A 86 6.91 0.76 -2.60
N SER A 87 5.68 1.24 -2.45
CA SER A 87 5.32 2.61 -2.84
C SER A 87 6.07 3.66 -2.02
N VAL A 88 6.21 3.45 -0.70
CA VAL A 88 6.95 4.36 0.18
C VAL A 88 8.44 4.35 -0.15
N MET A 89 9.06 3.18 -0.34
CA MET A 89 10.50 3.10 -0.66
C MET A 89 10.82 3.71 -2.02
N VAL A 90 9.93 3.53 -3.01
CA VAL A 90 10.05 4.22 -4.31
C VAL A 90 9.92 5.73 -4.11
N ALA A 91 8.93 6.20 -3.36
CA ALA A 91 8.76 7.63 -3.10
C ALA A 91 9.98 8.23 -2.39
N ALA A 92 10.49 7.59 -1.33
CA ALA A 92 11.68 8.02 -0.61
C ALA A 92 12.90 8.16 -1.53
N LYS A 93 13.16 7.14 -2.35
CA LYS A 93 14.28 7.18 -3.32
C LYS A 93 14.18 8.33 -4.32
N PHE A 94 12.97 8.72 -4.72
CA PHE A 94 12.79 9.81 -5.69
C PHE A 94 12.73 11.20 -5.07
N MET A 95 12.25 11.30 -3.82
CA MET A 95 11.97 12.58 -3.16
C MET A 95 13.10 13.02 -2.24
N ASP A 96 13.79 12.07 -1.60
CA ASP A 96 14.80 12.36 -0.58
C ASP A 96 16.25 12.10 -1.05
N ASP A 97 16.49 11.20 -2.02
CA ASP A 97 17.84 10.93 -2.56
C ASP A 97 18.22 11.83 -3.77
N MET A 98 17.26 12.58 -4.33
CA MET A 98 17.47 13.51 -5.46
C MET A 98 17.58 14.94 -4.97
#